data_AF-A0A5R8LQK3-F1
#
_entry.id   AF-A0A5R8LQK3-F1
#
_cell.length_a   1.000
_cell.length_b   1.000
_cell.length_c   1.000
_cell.angle_alpha   90.00
_cell.angle_beta   90.00
_cell.angle_gamma   90.00
#
_symmetry.space_group_name_H-M   'P 1'
#
loop_
_entity.id
_entity.type
_entity.pdbx_description
1 polymer ?
#
loop_
_entity_poly.entity_id
_entity_poly.type
_entity_poly.pdbx_seq_one_letter_code
_entity_poly.pdbx_strand_id
1 'polypeptide(L)'
;MFEFLSIILEPILEIIFIPIFWPEFDLESSPKFNWLRLLLTLAVSLFLAGAGVWLLLHLLTDSPDSMVALFGGLLLLASGGVPAGRAVIDFIDYRRTMRRQRLAKTEAEKPYQEL
;
A
#
# COMPACT_ATOMS: atom_id res chain seq x y z
N MET A 1 10.19 -2.47 -31.98
CA MET A 1 10.90 -2.54 -30.68
C MET A 1 10.08 -1.91 -29.55
N PHE A 2 9.44 -0.75 -29.78
CA PHE A 2 8.57 -0.09 -28.80
C PHE A 2 7.30 -0.91 -28.46
N GLU A 3 6.66 -1.53 -29.45
CA GLU A 3 5.45 -2.37 -29.26
C GLU A 3 5.70 -3.64 -28.42
N PHE A 4 6.89 -4.26 -28.55
CA PHE A 4 7.24 -5.40 -27.71
C PHE A 4 7.49 -5.01 -26.26
N LEU A 5 7.96 -3.78 -26.02
CA LEU A 5 8.14 -3.25 -24.67
C LEU A 5 6.79 -2.94 -24.02
N SER A 6 5.83 -2.38 -24.77
CA SER A 6 4.49 -2.09 -24.25
C SER A 6 3.72 -3.36 -23.88
N ILE A 7 3.79 -4.43 -24.69
CA ILE A 7 3.12 -5.71 -24.41
C ILE A 7 3.54 -6.33 -23.06
N ILE A 8 4.77 -6.06 -22.60
CA ILE A 8 5.30 -6.58 -21.33
C ILE A 8 5.12 -5.56 -20.21
N LEU A 9 5.32 -4.28 -20.50
CA LEU A 9 5.29 -3.22 -19.49
C LEU A 9 3.87 -2.94 -18.98
N GLU A 10 2.89 -2.96 -19.86
CA GLU A 10 1.48 -2.70 -19.55
C GLU A 10 0.92 -3.72 -18.54
N PRO A 11 1.03 -5.05 -18.74
CA PRO A 11 0.59 -6.01 -17.73
C PRO A 11 1.43 -5.97 -16.45
N ILE A 12 2.73 -5.64 -16.51
CA ILE A 12 3.53 -5.49 -15.27
C ILE A 12 3.02 -4.31 -14.44
N LEU A 13 2.75 -3.18 -15.07
CA LEU A 13 2.20 -2.02 -14.38
C LEU A 13 0.82 -2.33 -13.80
N GLU A 14 -0.04 -2.97 -14.57
CA GLU A 14 -1.43 -3.23 -14.15
C GLU A 14 -1.55 -4.36 -13.11
N ILE A 15 -0.78 -5.44 -13.27
CA ILE A 15 -0.91 -6.65 -12.43
C ILE A 15 -0.03 -6.55 -11.18
N ILE A 16 1.10 -5.86 -11.26
CA ILE A 16 2.10 -5.85 -10.17
C ILE A 16 2.12 -4.48 -9.48
N PHE A 17 2.25 -3.39 -10.22
CA PHE A 17 2.37 -2.07 -9.58
C PHE A 17 1.05 -1.60 -8.97
N ILE A 18 -0.07 -1.65 -9.70
CA ILE A 18 -1.35 -1.16 -9.17
C ILE A 18 -1.74 -1.86 -7.86
N PRO A 19 -1.70 -3.20 -7.74
CA PRO A 19 -2.11 -3.86 -6.50
C PRO A 19 -1.13 -3.64 -5.33
N ILE A 20 0.13 -3.30 -5.63
CA ILE A 20 1.12 -2.97 -4.60
C ILE A 20 0.88 -1.55 -4.09
N PHE A 21 0.65 -0.56 -4.96
CA PHE A 21 0.45 0.84 -4.54
C PHE A 21 -0.98 1.16 -4.13
N TRP A 22 -1.94 0.34 -4.56
CA TRP A 22 -3.35 0.46 -4.25
C TRP A 22 -3.94 -0.91 -3.88
N PRO A 23 -3.59 -1.45 -2.70
CA PRO A 23 -4.04 -2.75 -2.30
C PRO A 23 -5.55 -2.75 -2.02
N GLU A 24 -6.28 -3.63 -2.68
CA GLU A 24 -7.68 -3.90 -2.35
C GLU A 24 -7.75 -4.99 -1.28
N PHE A 25 -8.40 -4.68 -0.14
CA PHE A 25 -8.60 -5.62 0.96
C PHE A 25 -10.00 -6.21 0.89
N ASP A 26 -10.07 -7.50 0.55
CA ASP A 26 -11.33 -8.20 0.33
C ASP A 26 -11.69 -9.09 1.52
N LEU A 27 -12.94 -9.02 1.98
CA LEU A 27 -13.48 -9.84 3.07
C LEU A 27 -13.64 -11.31 2.69
N GLU A 28 -13.77 -11.63 1.41
CA GLU A 28 -13.85 -13.01 0.91
C GLU A 28 -12.46 -13.68 0.88
N SER A 29 -11.42 -12.88 0.71
CA SER A 29 -10.04 -13.37 0.71
C SER A 29 -9.55 -13.75 2.12
N SER A 30 -8.53 -14.63 2.18
CA SER A 30 -8.00 -15.05 3.47
C SER A 30 -7.38 -13.87 4.24
N PRO A 31 -7.57 -13.77 5.58
CA PRO A 31 -6.96 -12.69 6.37
C PRO A 31 -5.44 -12.61 6.26
N LYS A 32 -4.77 -13.77 6.04
CA LYS A 32 -3.32 -13.85 5.83
C LYS A 32 -2.91 -13.21 4.51
N PHE A 33 -3.71 -13.38 3.47
CA PHE A 33 -3.45 -12.81 2.15
C PHE A 33 -3.60 -11.30 2.13
N ASN A 34 -4.65 -10.76 2.74
CA ASN A 34 -4.78 -9.31 2.95
C ASN A 34 -3.63 -8.73 3.78
N TRP A 35 -3.14 -9.47 4.76
CA TRP A 35 -1.99 -9.03 5.55
C TRP A 35 -0.70 -9.03 4.76
N LEU A 36 -0.47 -10.05 3.92
CA LEU A 36 0.65 -10.08 2.99
C LEU A 36 0.60 -8.91 2.01
N ARG A 37 -0.59 -8.62 1.45
CA ARG A 37 -0.80 -7.46 0.56
C ARG A 37 -0.38 -6.16 1.24
N LEU A 38 -0.86 -5.91 2.47
CA LEU A 38 -0.46 -4.72 3.21
C LEU A 38 1.06 -4.66 3.43
N LEU A 39 1.67 -5.76 3.89
CA LEU A 39 3.11 -5.79 4.18
C LEU A 39 3.93 -5.54 2.92
N LEU A 40 3.51 -6.08 1.78
CA LEU A 40 4.17 -5.85 0.50
C LEU A 40 4.05 -4.40 0.06
N THR A 41 2.84 -3.81 0.14
CA THR A 41 2.61 -2.38 -0.11
C THR A 41 3.51 -1.54 0.78
N LEU A 42 3.51 -1.78 2.08
CA LEU A 42 4.33 -1.05 3.03
C LEU A 42 5.82 -1.19 2.74
N ALA A 43 6.31 -2.39 2.43
CA ALA A 43 7.72 -2.61 2.13
C ALA A 43 8.17 -1.78 0.92
N VAL A 44 7.42 -1.83 -0.19
CA VAL A 44 7.74 -1.10 -1.42
C VAL A 44 7.58 0.40 -1.23
N SER A 45 6.46 0.82 -0.65
CA SER A 45 6.15 2.23 -0.43
C SER A 45 7.09 2.88 0.59
N LEU A 46 7.43 2.21 1.68
CA LEU A 46 8.40 2.74 2.65
C LEU A 46 9.82 2.75 2.09
N PHE A 47 10.19 1.79 1.23
CA PHE A 47 11.48 1.83 0.54
C PHE A 47 11.61 3.08 -0.33
N LEU A 48 10.59 3.39 -1.14
CA LEU A 48 10.53 4.61 -1.95
C LEU A 48 10.53 5.87 -1.08
N ALA A 49 9.70 5.90 -0.04
CA ALA A 49 9.63 7.03 0.86
C ALA A 49 10.98 7.26 1.57
N GLY A 50 11.61 6.19 2.05
CA GLY A 50 12.92 6.21 2.70
C GLY A 50 14.03 6.67 1.77
N ALA A 51 14.02 6.24 0.51
CA ALA A 51 14.94 6.76 -0.51
C ALA A 51 14.74 8.27 -0.71
N GLY A 52 13.49 8.73 -0.76
CA GLY A 52 13.17 10.17 -0.82
C GLY A 52 13.67 10.95 0.40
N VAL A 53 13.44 10.46 1.62
CA VAL A 53 13.96 11.07 2.85
C VAL A 53 15.48 11.11 2.84
N TRP A 54 16.14 10.01 2.48
CA TRP A 54 17.60 9.95 2.40
C TRP A 54 18.16 10.98 1.43
N LEU A 55 17.55 11.13 0.25
CA LEU A 55 17.94 12.11 -0.76
C LEU A 55 17.76 13.54 -0.26
N LEU A 56 16.66 13.83 0.45
CA LEU A 56 16.42 15.14 1.07
C LEU A 56 17.41 15.44 2.21
N LEU A 57 17.79 14.45 3.01
CA LEU A 57 18.80 14.61 4.05
C LEU A 57 20.20 14.84 3.46
N HIS A 58 20.53 14.14 2.37
CA HIS A 58 21.79 14.31 1.65
C HIS A 58 21.88 15.71 1.01
N LEU A 59 20.76 16.19 0.44
CA LEU A 59 20.66 17.56 -0.04
C LEU A 59 20.96 18.60 1.05
N LEU A 60 20.41 18.39 2.26
CA LEU A 60 20.60 19.29 3.39
C LEU A 60 22.06 19.35 3.88
N THR A 61 22.82 18.26 3.70
CA THR A 61 24.18 18.12 4.22
C THR A 61 25.26 18.55 3.24
N ASP A 62 25.11 18.24 1.94
CA ASP A 62 26.18 18.43 0.96
C ASP A 62 25.93 19.58 -0.04
N SER A 63 24.68 19.85 -0.44
CA SER A 63 24.37 20.91 -1.41
C SER A 63 22.90 21.36 -1.37
N PRO A 64 22.54 22.33 -0.52
CA PRO A 64 21.13 22.72 -0.32
C PRO A 64 20.48 23.36 -1.55
N ASP A 65 21.26 23.79 -2.54
CA ASP A 65 20.76 24.53 -3.72
C ASP A 65 20.37 23.64 -4.91
N SER A 66 20.50 22.31 -4.81
CA SER A 66 20.14 21.41 -5.90
C SER A 66 18.62 21.19 -5.98
N MET A 67 17.95 22.05 -6.76
CA MET A 67 16.52 21.95 -7.05
C MET A 67 16.11 20.58 -7.61
N VAL A 68 16.98 19.94 -8.39
CA VAL A 68 16.73 18.61 -8.97
C VAL A 68 16.65 17.55 -7.88
N ALA A 69 17.57 17.55 -6.93
CA ALA A 69 17.58 16.59 -5.83
C ALA A 69 16.47 16.87 -4.82
N LEU A 70 16.13 18.15 -4.56
CA LEU A 70 14.95 18.52 -3.76
C LEU A 70 13.66 17.96 -4.39
N PHE A 71 13.46 18.22 -5.67
CA PHE A 71 12.25 17.79 -6.38
C PHE A 71 12.18 16.26 -6.48
N GLY A 72 13.29 15.60 -6.82
CA GLY A 72 13.39 14.15 -6.85
C GLY A 72 13.12 13.50 -5.49
N GLY A 73 13.68 14.05 -4.41
CA GLY A 73 13.46 13.57 -3.06
C GLY A 73 12.00 13.71 -2.61
N LEU A 74 11.36 14.85 -2.89
CA LEU A 74 9.93 15.07 -2.59
C LEU A 74 9.02 14.15 -3.40
N LEU A 75 9.33 13.95 -4.69
CA LEU A 75 8.58 13.02 -5.54
C LEU A 75 8.66 11.59 -5.03
N LEU A 76 9.86 11.11 -4.68
CA LEU A 76 10.05 9.78 -4.11
C LEU A 76 9.30 9.64 -2.78
N LEU A 77 9.42 10.66 -1.91
CA LEU A 77 8.71 10.70 -0.64
C LEU A 77 7.20 10.62 -0.83
N ALA A 78 6.63 11.40 -1.75
CA ALA A 78 5.19 11.38 -2.03
C ALA A 78 4.74 10.05 -2.66
N SER A 79 5.52 9.53 -3.62
CA SER A 79 5.25 8.27 -4.33
C SER A 79 5.22 7.05 -3.41
N GLY A 80 5.98 7.09 -2.31
CA GLY A 80 5.96 6.06 -1.27
C GLY A 80 4.98 6.38 -0.14
N GLY A 81 5.03 7.59 0.41
CA GLY A 81 4.31 7.95 1.63
C GLY A 81 2.79 7.95 1.47
N VAL A 82 2.26 8.45 0.35
CA VAL A 82 0.81 8.49 0.08
C VAL A 82 0.20 7.09 0.02
N PRO A 83 0.70 6.16 -0.82
CA PRO A 83 0.18 4.80 -0.89
C PRO A 83 0.40 4.00 0.40
N ALA A 84 1.52 4.17 1.11
CA ALA A 84 1.69 3.57 2.43
C ALA A 84 0.61 4.04 3.42
N GLY A 85 0.35 5.35 3.48
CA GLY A 85 -0.66 5.93 4.37
C GLY A 85 -2.07 5.43 4.03
N ARG A 86 -2.44 5.42 2.74
CA ARG A 86 -3.73 4.87 2.28
C ARG A 86 -3.90 3.40 2.65
N ALA A 87 -2.91 2.57 2.33
CA ALA A 87 -2.98 1.15 2.60
C ALA A 87 -3.21 0.83 4.09
N VAL A 88 -2.60 1.61 5.00
CA VAL A 88 -2.84 1.47 6.44
C VAL A 88 -4.28 1.84 6.82
N ILE A 89 -4.79 2.97 6.31
CA ILE A 89 -6.16 3.43 6.58
C ILE A 89 -7.17 2.38 6.11
N ASP A 90 -7.02 1.93 4.86
CA ASP A 90 -7.92 0.95 4.24
C ASP A 90 -7.86 -0.40 4.97
N PHE A 91 -6.67 -0.82 5.41
CA PHE A 91 -6.53 -2.04 6.19
C PHE A 91 -7.20 -1.94 7.57
N ILE A 92 -7.09 -0.79 8.24
CA ILE A 92 -7.77 -0.55 9.52
C ILE A 92 -9.29 -0.62 9.33
N ASP A 93 -9.81 -0.03 8.25
CA ASP A 93 -11.23 -0.08 7.95
C ASP A 93 -11.70 -1.51 7.65
N TYR A 94 -10.97 -2.24 6.81
CA TYR A 94 -11.16 -3.67 6.58
C TYR A 94 -11.24 -4.46 7.91
N ARG A 95 -10.31 -4.23 8.84
CA ARG A 95 -10.30 -4.90 10.16
C ARG A 95 -11.53 -4.57 11.00
N ARG A 96 -11.99 -3.32 10.97
CA ARG A 96 -13.20 -2.88 11.67
C ARG A 96 -14.43 -3.57 11.09
N THR A 97 -14.54 -3.61 9.77
CA THR A 97 -15.64 -4.26 9.06
C THR A 97 -15.68 -5.76 9.32
N MET A 98 -14.53 -6.44 9.29
CA MET A 98 -14.40 -7.85 9.67
C MET A 98 -14.89 -8.12 11.10
N ARG A 99 -14.54 -7.26 12.05
CA ARG A 99 -14.99 -7.38 13.44
C ARG A 99 -16.51 -7.23 13.56
N ARG A 100 -17.11 -6.26 12.86
CA ARG A 100 -18.56 -6.06 12.84
C ARG A 100 -19.30 -7.28 12.27
N GLN A 101 -18.82 -7.83 11.16
CA GLN A 101 -19.43 -9.04 10.57
C GLN A 101 -19.34 -10.26 11.49
N ARG A 102 -18.21 -10.45 12.19
CA ARG A 102 -18.09 -11.53 13.18
C ARG A 102 -19.10 -11.36 14.32
N LEU A 103 -19.24 -10.16 14.85
CA LEU A 103 -20.21 -9.88 15.91
C LEU A 103 -21.65 -10.12 15.44
N ALA A 104 -22.01 -9.66 14.24
CA ALA A 104 -23.33 -9.89 13.67
C ALA A 104 -23.63 -11.38 13.46
N LYS A 105 -22.65 -12.17 13.00
CA LYS A 105 -22.80 -13.64 12.91
C LYS A 105 -23.00 -14.30 14.26
N THR A 106 -22.22 -13.91 15.27
CA THR A 106 -22.38 -14.45 16.63
C THR A 106 -23.73 -14.09 17.23
N GLU A 107 -24.24 -12.86 17.02
CA GLU A 107 -25.57 -12.47 17.47
C GLU A 107 -26.70 -13.21 16.75
N ALA A 108 -26.53 -13.51 15.45
CA ALA A 108 -27.48 -14.30 14.68
C ALA A 108 -27.49 -15.79 15.07
N GLU A 109 -26.38 -16.33 15.57
CA GLU A 109 -26.27 -17.74 16.02
C GLU A 109 -26.76 -17.96 17.46
N LYS A 110 -26.74 -16.93 18.33
CA LYS A 110 -27.26 -17.00 19.71
C LYS A 110 -28.64 -17.67 19.86
N PRO A 111 -29.68 -17.32 19.09
CA PRO A 111 -31.00 -17.93 19.27
C PRO A 111 -31.06 -19.44 18.96
N TYR A 112 -30.06 -20.00 18.27
CA TYR A 112 -29.99 -21.43 17.94
C TYR A 112 -29.09 -22.23 18.90
N GLN A 113 -28.31 -21.55 19.76
CA GLN A 113 -27.47 -22.20 20.78
C GLN A 113 -28.17 -22.36 22.14
N GLU A 114 -29.30 -21.69 22.32
CA GLU A 114 -30.12 -21.75 23.55
C GLU A 114 -31.34 -22.71 23.42
N LEU A 115 -31.46 -23.41 22.28
CA LEU A 115 -32.45 -24.47 22.01
C LEU A 115 -31.78 -25.86 22.11
#